data_AF-A0A2B7XWD1-F1
#
_entry.id   AF-A0A2B7XWD1-F1
#
_cell.length_a   1.000
_cell.length_b   1.000
_cell.length_c   1.000
_cell.angle_alpha   90.00
_cell.angle_beta   90.00
_cell.angle_gamma   90.00
#
_symmetry.space_group_name_H-M   'P 1'
#
loop_
_entity.id
_entity.type
_entity.pdbx_description
1 polymer ?
#
loop_
_entity_poly.entity_id
_entity_poly.type
_entity_poly.pdbx_seq_one_letter_code
_entity_poly.pdbx_strand_id
1 'polypeptide(L)'
;MADDQSISPEIRHDVDLMVLDYLMHRAIKGILSERIAQRNDEPSPYDVESLLGLFITYFENFMANHPNEPVPSSLEVKLQIFNVANLLCRRYKPSPYLPSPETVQAEQEQNTQRARKWLQEHSNSATLLSECAASFEPITKSVLTKNYHDFLVYAGVPRDNETFEPMPVVSLQHVLPEYINLCNIIDSDFKEQFIKEAIAFMLQSAIEQILVYNRTSLNVVDEAFAWDPITTMREEANDTHMHKTKFDNWNASTEALKENLRPNPIIEWAVQLQQVLTRFPFLEFEGRVLSLLSNTLQSGKQPILTQLESGSLCGLTVAQTREFMDRVGIRPRF
;
A
#
# COMPACT_ATOMS: atom_id res chain seq x y z
N MET A 1 27.42 32.39 -35.22
CA MET A 1 26.95 32.64 -33.84
C MET A 1 25.76 31.73 -33.65
N ALA A 2 25.98 30.57 -33.02
CA ALA A 2 24.89 29.66 -32.71
C ALA A 2 24.17 30.26 -31.50
N ASP A 3 22.90 30.60 -31.65
CA ASP A 3 22.02 30.88 -30.52
C ASP A 3 22.04 29.64 -29.63
N ASP A 4 22.67 29.77 -28.48
CA ASP A 4 22.46 28.86 -27.36
C ASP A 4 21.03 29.10 -26.88
N GLN A 5 20.07 28.49 -27.56
CA GLN A 5 18.67 28.47 -27.15
C GLN A 5 18.60 27.66 -25.85
N SER A 6 18.92 28.30 -24.74
CA SER A 6 18.69 27.71 -23.42
C SER A 6 17.20 27.41 -23.33
N ILE A 7 16.85 26.12 -23.24
CA ILE A 7 15.48 25.65 -22.99
C ILE A 7 14.92 26.47 -21.83
N SER A 8 13.73 27.05 -22.01
CA SER A 8 13.12 27.86 -20.95
C SER A 8 12.93 27.01 -19.68
N PRO A 9 13.06 27.61 -18.49
CA PRO A 9 12.92 26.88 -17.23
C PRO A 9 11.57 26.15 -17.12
N GLU A 10 10.51 26.73 -17.69
CA GLU A 10 9.17 26.13 -17.78
C GLU A 10 9.17 24.85 -18.61
N ILE A 11 9.76 24.86 -19.81
CA ILE A 11 9.83 23.67 -20.68
C ILE A 11 10.66 22.57 -20.00
N ARG A 12 11.73 22.94 -19.28
CA ARG A 12 12.53 21.97 -18.53
C ARG A 12 11.71 21.30 -17.42
N HIS A 13 10.95 22.09 -16.67
CA HIS A 13 10.08 21.56 -15.61
C HIS A 13 9.01 20.61 -16.16
N ASP A 14 8.35 20.97 -17.26
CA ASP A 14 7.35 20.11 -17.90
C ASP A 14 7.93 18.78 -18.37
N VAL A 15 9.13 18.82 -18.99
CA VAL A 15 9.85 17.60 -19.39
C VAL A 15 10.19 16.76 -18.17
N ASP A 16 10.68 17.38 -17.10
CA ASP A 16 11.06 16.66 -15.89
C ASP A 16 9.85 15.99 -15.23
N LEU A 17 8.71 16.67 -15.18
CA LEU A 17 7.44 16.08 -14.71
C LEU A 17 6.98 14.90 -15.59
N MET A 18 7.09 15.03 -16.91
CA MET A 18 6.73 13.95 -17.84
C MET A 18 7.60 12.69 -17.64
N VAL A 19 8.90 12.88 -17.41
CA VAL A 19 9.83 11.78 -17.13
C VAL A 19 9.54 11.17 -15.76
N LEU A 20 9.28 12.00 -14.75
CA LEU A 20 8.94 11.52 -13.41
C LEU A 20 7.66 10.68 -13.41
N ASP A 21 6.60 11.15 -14.06
CA ASP A 21 5.33 10.41 -14.19
C ASP A 21 5.53 9.05 -14.85
N TYR A 22 6.33 9.02 -15.92
CA TYR A 22 6.65 7.81 -16.65
C TYR A 22 7.42 6.79 -15.80
N LEU A 23 8.49 7.22 -15.14
CA LEU A 23 9.32 6.34 -14.31
C LEU A 23 8.53 5.81 -13.12
N MET A 24 7.74 6.65 -12.46
CA MET A 24 6.88 6.26 -11.34
C MET A 24 5.85 5.22 -11.78
N HIS A 25 5.14 5.47 -12.90
CA HIS A 25 4.16 4.53 -13.43
C HIS A 25 4.79 3.18 -13.77
N ARG A 26 5.98 3.18 -14.39
CA ARG A 26 6.70 1.94 -14.70
C ARG A 26 7.19 1.21 -13.46
N ALA A 27 7.67 1.92 -12.45
CA ALA A 27 8.09 1.33 -11.18
C ALA A 27 6.91 0.64 -10.48
N ILE A 28 5.76 1.32 -10.35
CA ILE A 28 4.53 0.74 -9.76
C ILE A 28 4.12 -0.52 -10.54
N LYS A 29 4.02 -0.42 -11.87
CA LYS A 29 3.64 -1.55 -12.72
C LYS A 29 4.62 -2.71 -12.57
N GLY A 30 5.91 -2.43 -12.49
CA GLY A 30 6.97 -3.40 -12.26
C GLY A 30 6.78 -4.15 -10.94
N ILE A 31 6.64 -3.42 -9.83
CA ILE A 31 6.43 -3.98 -8.48
C ILE A 31 5.18 -4.88 -8.43
N LEU A 32 4.05 -4.37 -8.92
CA LEU A 32 2.79 -5.13 -8.91
C LEU A 32 2.90 -6.40 -9.77
N SER A 33 3.51 -6.29 -10.95
CA SER A 33 3.65 -7.44 -11.87
C SER A 33 4.64 -8.48 -11.34
N GLU A 34 5.75 -8.06 -10.72
CA GLU A 34 6.68 -8.98 -10.03
C GLU A 34 5.95 -9.76 -8.94
N ARG A 35 5.15 -9.07 -8.10
CA ARG A 35 4.42 -9.74 -7.03
C ARG A 35 3.34 -10.68 -7.53
N ILE A 36 2.60 -10.29 -8.56
CA ILE A 36 1.59 -11.14 -9.20
C ILE A 36 2.25 -12.38 -9.81
N ALA A 37 3.38 -12.22 -10.50
CA ALA A 37 4.12 -13.34 -11.08
C ALA A 37 4.64 -14.30 -10.01
N GLN A 38 5.23 -13.79 -8.92
CA GLN A 38 5.68 -14.60 -7.77
C GLN A 38 4.56 -15.46 -7.19
N ARG A 39 3.36 -14.88 -7.02
CA ARG A 39 2.20 -15.61 -6.49
C ARG A 39 1.70 -16.73 -7.39
N ASN A 40 2.00 -16.63 -8.69
CA ASN A 40 1.63 -17.62 -9.70
C ASN A 40 2.77 -18.58 -10.05
N ASP A 41 3.92 -18.50 -9.37
CA ASP A 41 5.15 -19.24 -9.70
C ASP A 41 5.67 -18.94 -11.13
N GLU A 42 5.52 -17.68 -11.55
CA GLU A 42 5.93 -17.17 -12.86
C GLU A 42 7.14 -16.22 -12.74
N PRO A 43 8.02 -16.16 -13.74
CA PRO A 43 9.12 -15.19 -13.76
C PRO A 43 8.61 -13.75 -13.92
N SER A 44 9.23 -12.81 -13.21
CA SER A 44 8.91 -11.39 -13.39
C SER A 44 9.21 -10.95 -14.82
N PRO A 45 8.27 -10.26 -15.50
CA PRO A 45 8.50 -9.70 -16.84
C PRO A 45 9.35 -8.42 -16.81
N TYR A 46 9.67 -7.90 -15.63
CA TYR A 46 10.39 -6.63 -15.45
C TYR A 46 11.64 -6.82 -14.57
N ASP A 47 12.70 -6.09 -14.93
CA ASP A 47 13.79 -5.79 -14.02
C ASP A 47 13.38 -4.67 -13.06
N VAL A 48 12.73 -5.06 -11.96
CA VAL A 48 12.16 -4.12 -10.98
C VAL A 48 13.23 -3.34 -10.23
N GLU A 49 14.39 -3.95 -9.92
CA GLU A 49 15.47 -3.27 -9.21
C GLU A 49 16.02 -2.11 -10.04
N SER A 50 16.26 -2.32 -11.34
CA SER A 50 16.68 -1.23 -12.24
C SER A 50 15.63 -0.13 -12.37
N LEU A 51 14.34 -0.48 -12.44
CA LEU A 51 13.25 0.50 -12.51
C LEU A 51 13.14 1.34 -11.24
N LEU A 52 13.27 0.72 -10.06
CA LEU A 52 13.28 1.40 -8.77
C LEU A 52 14.48 2.33 -8.64
N GLY A 53 15.68 1.84 -8.99
CA GLY A 53 16.89 2.66 -8.99
C GLY A 53 16.73 3.91 -9.86
N LEU A 54 16.24 3.75 -11.09
CA LEU A 54 15.99 4.88 -12.00
C LEU A 54 14.96 5.86 -11.43
N PHE A 55 13.83 5.36 -10.92
CA PHE A 55 12.78 6.21 -10.37
C PHE A 55 13.28 7.00 -9.15
N ILE A 56 13.89 6.35 -8.17
CA ILE A 56 14.37 7.00 -6.94
C ILE A 56 15.43 8.05 -7.25
N THR A 57 16.46 7.69 -8.04
CA THR A 57 17.51 8.65 -8.42
C THR A 57 16.92 9.84 -9.19
N TYR A 58 15.94 9.61 -10.07
CA TYR A 58 15.32 10.71 -10.80
C TYR A 58 14.44 11.58 -9.89
N PHE A 59 13.69 10.97 -8.97
CA PHE A 59 12.86 11.71 -8.01
C PHE A 59 13.71 12.59 -7.09
N GLU A 60 14.84 12.09 -6.57
CA GLU A 60 15.77 12.89 -5.78
C GLU A 60 16.32 14.08 -6.56
N ASN A 61 16.74 13.86 -7.82
CA ASN A 61 17.21 14.93 -8.70
C ASN A 61 16.09 15.93 -9.02
N PHE A 62 14.86 15.47 -9.22
CA PHE A 62 13.70 16.33 -9.45
C PHE A 62 13.48 17.26 -8.25
N MET A 63 13.43 16.71 -7.03
CA MET A 63 13.24 17.49 -5.81
C MET A 63 14.39 18.48 -5.56
N ALA A 64 15.62 18.11 -5.91
CA ALA A 64 16.78 19.01 -5.79
C ALA A 64 16.75 20.17 -6.80
N ASN A 65 16.26 19.91 -8.02
CA ASN A 65 16.20 20.91 -9.09
C ASN A 65 14.96 21.81 -8.99
N HIS A 66 13.89 21.33 -8.36
CA HIS A 66 12.60 22.03 -8.24
C HIS A 66 12.11 22.12 -6.78
N PRO A 67 12.89 22.68 -5.83
CA PRO A 67 12.63 22.57 -4.39
C PRO A 67 11.37 23.31 -3.90
N ASN A 68 10.88 24.28 -4.67
CA ASN A 68 9.69 25.08 -4.33
C ASN A 68 8.45 24.68 -5.14
N GLU A 69 8.56 23.73 -6.06
CA GLU A 69 7.44 23.30 -6.90
C GLU A 69 6.69 22.16 -6.23
N PRO A 70 5.38 22.28 -6.00
CA PRO A 70 4.61 21.19 -5.43
C PRO A 70 4.47 20.04 -6.43
N VAL A 71 4.44 18.81 -5.91
CA VAL A 71 4.10 17.64 -6.72
C VAL A 71 2.64 17.79 -7.19
N PRO A 72 2.36 17.73 -8.50
CA PRO A 72 0.98 17.79 -9.00
C PRO A 72 0.09 16.72 -8.36
N SER A 73 -1.17 17.06 -8.05
CA SER A 73 -2.12 16.12 -7.41
C SER A 73 -2.31 14.81 -8.20
N SER A 74 -2.20 14.86 -9.53
CA SER A 74 -2.23 13.65 -10.37
C SER A 74 -1.06 12.68 -10.11
N LEU A 75 0.08 13.19 -9.65
CA LEU A 75 1.24 12.40 -9.24
C LEU A 75 1.15 11.99 -7.77
N GLU A 76 0.47 12.76 -6.93
CA GLU A 76 0.26 12.42 -5.52
C GLU A 76 -0.41 11.05 -5.35
N VAL A 77 -1.47 10.78 -6.11
CA VAL A 77 -2.14 9.46 -6.09
C VAL A 77 -1.20 8.34 -6.54
N LYS A 78 -0.42 8.55 -7.61
CA LYS A 78 0.54 7.55 -8.09
C LYS A 78 1.66 7.32 -7.08
N LEU A 79 2.16 8.38 -6.44
CA LEU A 79 3.18 8.29 -5.40
C LEU A 79 2.66 7.50 -4.19
N GLN A 80 1.40 7.73 -3.80
CA GLN A 80 0.78 6.98 -2.72
C GLN A 80 0.56 5.51 -3.09
N ILE A 81 0.13 5.21 -4.32
CA ILE A 81 0.08 3.84 -4.84
C ILE A 81 1.47 3.20 -4.83
N PHE A 82 2.52 3.94 -5.22
CA PHE A 82 3.89 3.48 -5.17
C PHE A 82 4.31 3.11 -3.76
N ASN A 83 4.08 3.96 -2.76
CA ASN A 83 4.42 3.69 -1.37
C ASN A 83 3.76 2.41 -0.86
N VAL A 84 2.44 2.29 -1.07
CA VAL A 84 1.68 1.09 -0.68
C VAL A 84 2.21 -0.15 -1.39
N ALA A 85 2.38 -0.09 -2.71
CA ALA A 85 2.83 -1.24 -3.51
C ALA A 85 4.25 -1.68 -3.12
N ASN A 86 5.17 -0.73 -2.95
CA ASN A 86 6.56 -0.97 -2.57
C ASN A 86 6.64 -1.66 -1.20
N LEU A 87 5.96 -1.09 -0.18
CA LEU A 87 5.95 -1.67 1.16
C LEU A 87 5.25 -3.03 1.20
N LEU A 88 4.08 -3.16 0.58
CA LEU A 88 3.28 -4.40 0.61
C LEU A 88 3.99 -5.56 -0.11
N CYS A 89 4.50 -5.30 -1.31
CA CYS A 89 4.99 -6.36 -2.20
C CYS A 89 6.42 -6.77 -1.88
N ARG A 90 7.26 -5.86 -1.39
CA ARG A 90 8.70 -6.11 -1.25
C ARG A 90 9.15 -6.42 0.16
N ARG A 91 8.29 -6.29 1.16
CA ARG A 91 8.59 -6.61 2.57
C ARG A 91 9.13 -8.02 2.84
N TYR A 92 8.97 -8.96 1.91
CA TYR A 92 9.41 -10.35 2.05
C TYR A 92 10.90 -10.58 1.73
N LYS A 93 11.59 -9.58 1.16
CA LYS A 93 13.02 -9.65 0.83
C LYS A 93 13.74 -8.37 1.26
N PRO A 94 15.06 -8.38 1.53
CA PRO A 94 15.81 -7.18 1.84
C PRO A 94 15.84 -6.33 0.58
N SER A 95 15.56 -5.05 0.74
CA SER A 95 15.48 -4.12 -0.37
C SER A 95 16.01 -2.78 0.09
N PRO A 96 16.96 -2.16 -0.64
CA PRO A 96 17.46 -0.83 -0.32
C PRO A 96 16.38 0.24 -0.48
N TYR A 97 15.27 -0.11 -1.14
CA TYR A 97 14.11 0.76 -1.37
C TYR A 97 13.03 0.64 -0.28
N LEU A 98 13.28 -0.11 0.79
CA LEU A 98 12.41 -0.15 1.97
C LEU A 98 12.96 0.76 3.07
N PRO A 99 12.11 1.25 4.00
CA PRO A 99 12.55 2.05 5.13
C PRO A 99 13.59 1.30 5.99
N SER A 100 14.53 2.06 6.59
CA SER A 100 15.49 1.47 7.50
C SER A 100 14.80 0.98 8.79
N PRO A 101 15.41 0.06 9.56
CA PRO A 101 14.86 -0.37 10.84
C PRO A 101 14.57 0.78 11.81
N GLU A 102 15.41 1.82 11.81
CA GLU A 102 15.22 3.03 12.62
C GLU A 102 13.99 3.82 12.18
N THR A 103 13.78 3.98 10.86
CA THR A 103 12.59 4.62 10.31
C THR A 103 11.33 3.84 10.67
N VAL A 104 11.35 2.52 10.51
CA VAL A 104 10.22 1.65 10.86
C VAL A 104 9.88 1.76 12.35
N GLN A 105 10.89 1.78 13.22
CA GLN A 105 10.66 1.95 14.65
C GLN A 105 10.02 3.32 14.98
N ALA A 106 10.53 4.40 14.38
CA ALA A 106 9.97 5.74 14.58
C ALA A 106 8.51 5.84 14.10
N GLU A 107 8.21 5.28 12.93
CA GLU A 107 6.84 5.19 12.40
C GLU A 107 5.93 4.38 13.31
N GLN A 108 6.44 3.28 13.87
CA GLN A 108 5.68 2.46 14.80
C GLN A 108 5.31 3.24 16.07
N GLU A 109 6.27 3.97 16.66
CA GLU A 109 6.02 4.80 17.84
C GLU A 109 4.96 5.89 17.56
N GLN A 110 5.05 6.54 16.39
CA GLN A 110 4.07 7.53 15.95
C GLN A 110 2.67 6.90 15.75
N ASN A 111 2.60 5.73 15.11
CA ASN A 111 1.35 5.02 14.87
C ASN A 111 0.68 4.56 16.17
N THR A 112 1.46 4.08 17.13
CA THR A 112 0.98 3.72 18.46
C THR A 112 0.44 4.95 19.21
N GLN A 113 1.13 6.10 19.14
CA GLN A 113 0.65 7.35 19.76
C GLN A 113 -0.66 7.83 19.13
N ARG A 114 -0.75 7.82 17.80
CA ARG A 114 -1.96 8.14 17.04
C ARG A 114 -3.12 7.24 17.45
N ALA A 115 -2.92 5.92 17.50
CA ALA A 115 -3.94 4.97 17.92
C ALA A 115 -4.45 5.25 19.33
N ARG A 116 -3.53 5.50 20.28
CA ARG A 116 -3.90 5.83 21.67
C ARG A 116 -4.76 7.08 21.74
N LYS A 117 -4.40 8.13 21.00
CA LYS A 117 -5.20 9.36 20.93
C LYS A 117 -6.60 9.08 20.37
N TRP A 118 -6.67 8.33 19.26
CA TRP A 118 -7.96 7.97 18.64
C TRP A 118 -8.86 7.19 19.61
N LEU A 119 -8.31 6.19 20.31
CA LEU A 119 -9.04 5.37 21.28
C LEU A 119 -9.56 6.22 22.45
N GLN A 120 -8.79 7.21 22.92
CA GLN A 120 -9.22 8.13 23.98
C GLN A 120 -10.41 9.00 23.53
N GLU A 121 -10.41 9.44 22.27
CA GLU A 121 -11.45 10.32 21.71
C GLU A 121 -12.75 9.58 21.38
N HIS A 122 -12.66 8.29 20.99
CA HIS A 122 -13.80 7.52 20.47
C HIS A 122 -14.35 6.47 21.46
N SER A 123 -13.77 6.38 22.66
CA SER A 123 -14.30 5.52 23.72
C SER A 123 -15.48 6.20 24.44
N ASN A 124 -16.70 6.00 23.94
CA ASN A 124 -17.92 6.31 24.69
C ASN A 124 -18.08 5.27 25.82
N SER A 125 -17.71 5.64 27.05
CA SER A 125 -17.88 4.87 28.29
C SER A 125 -17.06 3.57 28.44
N ALA A 126 -16.18 3.58 29.45
CA ALA A 126 -15.93 2.46 30.36
C ALA A 126 -15.32 1.14 29.82
N THR A 127 -14.52 1.20 28.75
CA THR A 127 -13.48 0.17 28.52
C THR A 127 -12.12 0.82 28.29
N LEU A 128 -11.80 1.82 29.12
CA LEU A 128 -10.43 2.29 29.29
C LEU A 128 -9.59 1.11 29.73
N LEU A 129 -8.79 0.52 28.83
CA LEU A 129 -7.56 -0.23 29.13
C LEU A 129 -7.65 -1.07 30.42
N SER A 130 -8.80 -1.71 30.67
CA SER A 130 -9.11 -2.30 31.95
C SER A 130 -8.66 -3.73 31.86
N GLU A 131 -7.43 -3.95 32.33
CA GLU A 131 -7.01 -5.00 33.28
C GLU A 131 -7.57 -6.43 33.12
N CYS A 132 -8.23 -6.78 32.03
CA CYS A 132 -8.23 -8.15 31.55
C CYS A 132 -6.87 -8.34 30.90
N ALA A 133 -5.88 -8.58 31.76
CA ALA A 133 -4.70 -9.35 31.45
C ALA A 133 -5.13 -10.78 31.07
N ALA A 134 -5.92 -10.92 30.01
CA ALA A 134 -5.84 -12.07 29.14
C ALA A 134 -4.47 -11.96 28.46
N SER A 135 -3.43 -12.18 29.25
CA SER A 135 -2.09 -12.46 28.76
C SER A 135 -2.24 -13.78 28.02
N PHE A 136 -2.34 -13.70 26.70
CA PHE A 136 -2.16 -14.87 25.87
C PHE A 136 -0.81 -15.49 26.23
N GLU A 137 -0.75 -16.81 26.31
CA GLU A 137 0.52 -17.48 26.54
C GLU A 137 1.51 -17.05 25.46
N PRO A 138 2.70 -16.55 25.83
CA PRO A 138 3.69 -16.12 24.85
C PRO A 138 4.02 -17.26 23.88
N ILE A 139 3.94 -16.97 22.58
CA ILE A 139 4.30 -17.96 21.56
C ILE A 139 5.80 -18.22 21.66
N THR A 140 6.19 -19.50 21.69
CA THR A 140 7.60 -19.88 21.76
C THR A 140 8.33 -19.50 20.47
N LYS A 141 9.64 -19.24 20.55
CA LYS A 141 10.45 -18.86 19.37
C LYS A 141 10.34 -19.88 18.23
N SER A 142 10.29 -21.18 18.53
CA SER A 142 10.13 -22.22 17.51
C SER A 142 8.79 -22.16 16.81
N VAL A 143 7.71 -21.86 17.54
CA VAL A 143 6.38 -21.66 16.95
C VAL A 143 6.33 -20.38 16.12
N LEU A 144 6.97 -19.28 16.55
CA LEU A 144 7.06 -18.07 15.74
C LEU A 144 7.80 -18.29 14.42
N THR A 145 8.94 -19.01 14.45
CA THR A 145 9.66 -19.37 13.22
C THR A 145 8.78 -20.22 12.30
N LYS A 146 8.03 -21.16 12.85
CA LYS A 146 7.07 -21.96 12.07
C LYS A 146 5.95 -21.09 11.49
N ASN A 147 5.32 -20.23 12.30
CA ASN A 147 4.26 -19.34 11.86
C ASN A 147 4.73 -18.41 10.73
N TYR A 148 5.93 -17.86 10.85
CA TYR A 148 6.52 -17.03 9.80
C TYR A 148 6.75 -17.82 8.51
N HIS A 149 7.29 -19.03 8.61
CA HIS A 149 7.46 -19.90 7.45
C HIS A 149 6.12 -20.26 6.79
N ASP A 150 5.14 -20.66 7.58
CA ASP A 150 3.81 -21.00 7.08
C ASP A 150 3.15 -19.78 6.43
N PHE A 151 3.33 -18.59 7.02
CA PHE A 151 2.90 -17.33 6.45
C PHE A 151 3.53 -17.02 5.09
N LEU A 152 4.84 -17.20 4.92
CA LEU A 152 5.50 -17.02 3.61
C LEU A 152 4.93 -17.97 2.55
N VAL A 153 4.68 -19.22 2.93
CA VAL A 153 4.04 -20.21 2.06
C VAL A 153 2.62 -19.77 1.68
N TYR A 154 1.81 -19.34 2.66
CA TYR A 154 0.45 -18.85 2.40
C TYR A 154 0.44 -17.55 1.59
N ALA A 155 1.45 -16.72 1.71
CA ALA A 155 1.63 -15.52 0.90
C ALA A 155 2.12 -15.85 -0.52
N GLY A 156 2.49 -17.10 -0.84
CA GLY A 156 3.06 -17.44 -2.15
C GLY A 156 4.42 -16.76 -2.37
N VAL A 157 5.24 -16.68 -1.32
CA VAL A 157 6.64 -16.25 -1.44
C VAL A 157 7.48 -17.49 -1.80
N PRO A 158 8.25 -17.47 -2.91
CA PRO A 158 9.11 -18.58 -3.28
C PRO A 158 10.08 -18.95 -2.16
N ARG A 159 10.32 -20.25 -1.97
CA ARG A 159 11.40 -20.72 -1.08
C ARG A 159 12.71 -20.63 -1.83
N ASP A 160 13.39 -19.50 -1.73
CA ASP A 160 14.80 -19.48 -2.14
C ASP A 160 15.60 -20.36 -1.18
N ASN A 161 16.51 -21.16 -1.74
CA ASN A 161 17.31 -22.15 -1.00
C ASN A 161 18.35 -21.53 -0.05
N GLU A 162 18.35 -20.21 0.10
CA GLU A 162 19.33 -19.47 0.89
C GLU A 162 18.76 -19.13 2.28
N THR A 163 19.65 -19.20 3.25
CA THR A 163 19.44 -19.03 4.70
C THR A 163 18.23 -18.17 5.07
N PHE A 164 17.32 -18.74 5.86
CA PHE A 164 16.20 -18.02 6.49
C PHE A 164 16.63 -16.65 6.99
N GLU A 165 16.23 -15.62 6.26
CA GLU A 165 16.46 -14.26 6.65
C GLU A 165 15.68 -13.92 7.93
N PRO A 166 16.15 -12.95 8.73
CA PRO A 166 15.38 -12.45 9.86
C PRO A 166 13.97 -12.03 9.43
N MET A 167 13.03 -12.09 10.37
CA MET A 167 11.64 -11.63 10.18
C MET A 167 11.60 -10.27 9.45
N PRO A 168 10.57 -10.04 8.62
CA PRO A 168 10.52 -8.87 7.78
C PRO A 168 10.52 -7.62 8.66
N VAL A 169 11.35 -6.66 8.29
CA VAL A 169 11.45 -5.38 8.99
C VAL A 169 10.11 -4.64 8.86
N VAL A 170 9.44 -4.75 7.70
CA VAL A 170 8.16 -4.09 7.41
C VAL A 170 6.98 -5.06 7.57
N SER A 171 6.23 -4.92 8.67
CA SER A 171 4.90 -5.52 8.84
C SER A 171 3.77 -4.78 8.10
N LEU A 172 2.63 -5.43 7.90
CA LEU A 172 1.38 -4.85 7.41
C LEU A 172 0.88 -3.69 8.28
N GLN A 173 1.23 -3.67 9.56
CA GLN A 173 0.92 -2.54 10.44
C GLN A 173 1.61 -1.24 9.99
N HIS A 174 2.77 -1.33 9.32
CA HIS A 174 3.45 -0.17 8.74
C HIS A 174 2.90 0.21 7.35
N VAL A 175 2.32 -0.75 6.63
CA VAL A 175 1.68 -0.49 5.32
C VAL A 175 0.30 0.15 5.49
N LEU A 176 -0.40 -0.19 6.57
CA LEU A 176 -1.77 0.25 6.84
C LEU A 176 -1.93 1.79 6.81
N PRO A 177 -1.10 2.61 7.48
CA PRO A 177 -1.18 4.08 7.38
C PRO A 177 -1.14 4.58 5.93
N GLU A 178 -0.22 4.06 5.12
CA GLU A 178 -0.09 4.42 3.70
C GLU A 178 -1.32 4.01 2.91
N TYR A 179 -1.90 2.85 3.22
CA TYR A 179 -3.13 2.40 2.59
C TYR A 179 -4.34 3.28 2.98
N ILE A 180 -4.43 3.70 4.25
CA ILE A 180 -5.48 4.61 4.71
C ILE A 180 -5.34 6.00 4.06
N ASN A 181 -4.11 6.51 3.94
CA ASN A 181 -3.85 7.75 3.21
C ASN A 181 -4.27 7.65 1.75
N LEU A 182 -4.01 6.50 1.10
CA LEU A 182 -4.49 6.25 -0.26
C LEU A 182 -6.03 6.30 -0.35
N CYS A 183 -6.74 5.72 0.62
CA CYS A 183 -8.20 5.78 0.67
C CYS A 183 -8.74 7.21 0.72
N ASN A 184 -7.98 8.15 1.30
CA ASN A 184 -8.40 9.54 1.43
C ASN A 184 -8.29 10.34 0.13
N ILE A 185 -7.31 10.02 -0.73
CA ILE A 185 -7.00 10.77 -1.95
C ILE A 185 -7.52 10.11 -3.23
N ILE A 186 -8.02 8.87 -3.15
CA ILE A 186 -8.50 8.14 -4.31
C ILE A 186 -9.82 8.68 -4.85
N ASP A 187 -10.00 8.59 -6.16
CA ASP A 187 -11.25 8.93 -6.84
C ASP A 187 -12.45 8.16 -6.26
N SER A 188 -13.58 8.85 -6.21
CA SER A 188 -14.91 8.35 -5.86
C SER A 188 -15.26 7.00 -6.52
N ASP A 189 -14.84 6.74 -7.75
CA ASP A 189 -15.15 5.51 -8.49
C ASP A 189 -14.62 4.23 -7.80
N PHE A 190 -13.46 4.34 -7.13
CA PHE A 190 -12.81 3.20 -6.45
C PHE A 190 -12.94 3.26 -4.93
N LYS A 191 -13.34 4.41 -4.39
CA LYS A 191 -13.29 4.73 -2.95
C LYS A 191 -13.99 3.71 -2.06
N GLU A 192 -15.18 3.24 -2.46
CA GLU A 192 -15.91 2.24 -1.68
C GLU A 192 -15.15 0.91 -1.57
N GLN A 193 -14.49 0.47 -2.66
CA GLN A 193 -13.71 -0.77 -2.65
C GLN A 193 -12.44 -0.61 -1.80
N PHE A 194 -11.75 0.53 -1.90
CA PHE A 194 -10.58 0.82 -1.06
C PHE A 194 -10.92 0.77 0.42
N ILE A 195 -12.03 1.40 0.81
CA ILE A 195 -12.49 1.45 2.20
C ILE A 195 -12.90 0.06 2.68
N LYS A 196 -13.62 -0.72 1.87
CA LYS A 196 -13.94 -2.11 2.24
C LYS A 196 -12.68 -2.94 2.48
N GLU A 197 -11.69 -2.85 1.59
CA GLU A 197 -10.43 -3.60 1.76
C GLU A 197 -9.58 -3.03 2.90
N ALA A 198 -9.74 -1.77 3.31
CA ALA A 198 -9.06 -1.20 4.47
C ALA A 198 -9.40 -1.95 5.76
N ILE A 199 -10.67 -2.34 5.95
CA ILE A 199 -11.09 -3.11 7.14
C ILE A 199 -10.46 -4.51 7.12
N ALA A 200 -10.41 -5.15 5.94
CA ALA A 200 -9.70 -6.43 5.78
C ALA A 200 -8.20 -6.27 6.05
N PHE A 201 -7.61 -5.14 5.65
CA PHE A 201 -6.22 -4.78 5.93
C PHE A 201 -5.97 -4.70 7.44
N MET A 202 -6.84 -4.01 8.20
CA MET A 202 -6.74 -3.92 9.67
C MET A 202 -6.74 -5.30 10.33
N LEU A 203 -7.64 -6.19 9.90
CA LEU A 203 -7.71 -7.56 10.37
C LEU A 203 -6.40 -8.32 10.10
N GLN A 204 -5.88 -8.27 8.87
CA GLN A 204 -4.65 -8.97 8.49
C GLN A 204 -3.42 -8.40 9.21
N SER A 205 -3.36 -7.08 9.41
CA SER A 205 -2.34 -6.43 10.23
C SER A 205 -2.35 -6.96 11.66
N ALA A 206 -3.52 -7.05 12.30
CA ALA A 206 -3.64 -7.58 13.66
C ALA A 206 -3.23 -9.06 13.75
N ILE A 207 -3.67 -9.89 12.79
CA ILE A 207 -3.30 -11.31 12.72
C ILE A 207 -1.79 -11.48 12.59
N GLU A 208 -1.15 -10.70 11.72
CA GLU A 208 0.30 -10.76 11.52
C GLU A 208 1.06 -10.36 12.79
N GLN A 209 0.64 -9.30 13.48
CA GLN A 209 1.27 -8.89 14.74
C GLN A 209 1.20 -10.00 15.81
N ILE A 210 0.08 -10.70 15.89
CA ILE A 210 -0.12 -11.81 16.83
C ILE A 210 0.75 -13.01 16.44
N LEU A 211 0.66 -13.47 15.18
CA LEU A 211 1.22 -14.75 14.75
C LEU A 211 2.70 -14.70 14.40
N VAL A 212 3.16 -13.60 13.81
CA VAL A 212 4.54 -13.44 13.32
C VAL A 212 5.38 -12.70 14.36
N TYR A 213 4.85 -11.64 14.95
CA TYR A 213 5.60 -10.77 15.86
C TYR A 213 5.36 -11.03 17.36
N ASN A 214 4.51 -12.02 17.71
CA ASN A 214 4.16 -12.39 19.09
C ASN A 214 3.58 -11.22 19.91
N ARG A 215 2.96 -10.24 19.27
CA ARG A 215 2.35 -9.10 19.93
C ARG A 215 0.91 -9.44 20.26
N THR A 216 0.73 -10.18 21.34
CA THR A 216 -0.56 -10.76 21.71
C THR A 216 -1.44 -9.84 22.54
N SER A 217 -1.02 -8.62 22.93
CA SER A 217 -1.89 -7.76 23.74
C SER A 217 -3.12 -7.28 22.96
N LEU A 218 -4.27 -7.16 23.62
CA LEU A 218 -5.48 -6.55 23.03
C LEU A 218 -5.22 -5.14 22.47
N ASN A 219 -4.27 -4.41 23.06
CA ASN A 219 -3.82 -3.10 22.58
C ASN A 219 -3.34 -3.11 21.12
N VAL A 220 -2.79 -4.23 20.64
CA VAL A 220 -2.28 -4.37 19.27
C VAL A 220 -3.43 -4.53 18.28
N VAL A 221 -4.46 -5.27 18.69
CA VAL A 221 -5.71 -5.37 17.93
C VAL A 221 -6.39 -4.00 17.90
N ASP A 222 -6.55 -3.36 19.06
CA ASP A 222 -7.12 -2.03 19.16
C ASP A 222 -6.36 -1.01 18.30
N GLU A 223 -5.03 -1.06 18.29
CA GLU A 223 -4.18 -0.19 17.47
C GLU A 223 -4.42 -0.38 15.97
N ALA A 224 -4.53 -1.63 15.51
CA ALA A 224 -4.80 -1.93 14.10
C ALA A 224 -6.17 -1.42 13.64
N PHE A 225 -7.17 -1.38 14.53
CA PHE A 225 -8.54 -0.92 14.23
C PHE A 225 -8.80 0.54 14.62
N ALA A 226 -7.82 1.24 15.20
CA ALA A 226 -7.98 2.61 15.69
C ALA A 226 -7.93 3.66 14.57
N TRP A 227 -8.63 3.47 13.45
CA TRP A 227 -8.61 4.37 12.30
C TRP A 227 -10.02 4.91 12.03
N ASP A 228 -10.11 6.22 11.82
CA ASP A 228 -11.30 6.82 11.22
C ASP A 228 -11.14 6.75 9.70
N PRO A 229 -12.08 6.16 8.96
CA PRO A 229 -12.02 6.12 7.51
C PRO A 229 -12.11 7.52 6.87
N ILE A 230 -12.38 8.60 7.62
CA ILE A 230 -13.02 9.78 7.03
C ILE A 230 -12.56 11.13 7.62
N THR A 231 -11.64 11.79 6.92
CA THR A 231 -11.78 13.23 6.63
C THR A 231 -12.60 13.47 5.35
N THR A 232 -12.50 12.61 4.33
CA THR A 232 -13.10 12.90 3.00
C THR A 232 -14.53 12.42 2.77
N MET A 233 -15.01 11.30 3.33
CA MET A 233 -16.47 11.11 3.42
C MET A 233 -17.17 12.09 4.39
N ARG A 234 -16.52 13.09 5.01
CA ARG A 234 -17.24 14.19 5.69
C ARG A 234 -17.51 15.34 4.72
N GLU A 235 -16.68 15.48 3.70
CA GLU A 235 -16.69 16.60 2.76
C GLU A 235 -17.56 16.33 1.51
N GLU A 236 -17.73 15.06 1.11
CA GLU A 236 -18.37 14.71 -0.18
C GLU A 236 -19.91 14.61 -0.18
N ALA A 237 -20.61 14.71 0.97
CA ALA A 237 -22.08 14.74 0.97
C ALA A 237 -22.64 15.99 1.62
N ASN A 238 -23.45 16.69 0.83
CA ASN A 238 -24.36 17.73 1.32
C ASN A 238 -25.50 17.15 2.19
N ASP A 239 -25.62 15.82 2.26
CA ASP A 239 -26.67 15.11 2.99
C ASP A 239 -26.11 14.42 4.25
N THR A 240 -26.42 15.01 5.40
CA THR A 240 -26.00 14.54 6.74
C THR A 240 -26.49 13.11 7.04
N HIS A 241 -27.59 12.65 6.43
CA HIS A 241 -28.13 11.32 6.70
C HIS A 241 -27.31 10.21 6.03
N MET A 242 -26.88 10.41 4.77
CA MET A 242 -26.09 9.40 4.05
C MET A 242 -24.72 9.18 4.71
N HIS A 243 -24.10 10.26 5.20
CA HIS A 243 -22.84 10.21 5.95
C HIS A 243 -22.94 9.36 7.20
N LYS A 244 -23.99 9.57 8.00
CA LYS A 244 -24.21 8.82 9.22
C LYS A 244 -24.34 7.31 8.92
N THR A 245 -25.11 6.94 7.89
CA THR A 245 -25.28 5.53 7.52
C THR A 245 -23.97 4.88 7.06
N LYS A 246 -23.16 5.56 6.25
CA LYS A 246 -21.85 5.02 5.80
C LYS A 246 -20.88 4.84 6.97
N PHE A 247 -20.83 5.82 7.88
CA PHE A 247 -20.01 5.76 9.08
C PHE A 247 -20.46 4.65 10.03
N ASP A 248 -21.76 4.51 10.26
CA ASP A 248 -22.34 3.44 11.09
C ASP A 248 -22.02 2.05 10.50
N ASN A 249 -22.11 1.89 9.17
CA ASN A 249 -21.76 0.65 8.48
C ASN A 249 -20.28 0.29 8.59
N TRP A 250 -19.38 1.29 8.51
CA TRP A 250 -17.96 1.09 8.75
C TRP A 250 -17.72 0.59 10.18
N ASN A 251 -18.24 1.32 11.18
CA ASN A 251 -18.03 0.96 12.58
C ASN A 251 -18.57 -0.45 12.88
N ALA A 252 -19.76 -0.78 12.38
CA ALA A 252 -20.33 -2.10 12.54
C ALA A 252 -19.45 -3.20 11.89
N SER A 253 -18.89 -2.94 10.71
CA SER A 253 -18.02 -3.90 10.01
C SER A 253 -16.67 -4.08 10.70
N THR A 254 -16.07 -2.97 11.15
CA THR A 254 -14.82 -2.92 11.92
C THR A 254 -14.97 -3.67 13.23
N GLU A 255 -16.00 -3.37 14.03
CA GLU A 255 -16.24 -4.09 15.28
C GLU A 255 -16.56 -5.56 15.04
N ALA A 256 -17.36 -5.90 14.02
CA ALA A 256 -17.65 -7.29 13.69
C ALA A 256 -16.39 -8.10 13.35
N LEU A 257 -15.42 -7.53 12.62
CA LEU A 257 -14.14 -8.20 12.36
C LEU A 257 -13.25 -8.26 13.61
N LYS A 258 -13.19 -7.16 14.38
CA LYS A 258 -12.44 -7.08 15.62
C LYS A 258 -12.88 -8.11 16.66
N GLU A 259 -14.19 -8.38 16.77
CA GLU A 259 -14.74 -9.43 17.65
C GLU A 259 -14.20 -10.82 17.33
N ASN A 260 -13.85 -11.13 16.07
CA ASN A 260 -13.27 -12.42 15.71
C ASN A 260 -11.88 -12.63 16.35
N LEU A 261 -11.20 -11.55 16.75
CA LEU A 261 -9.90 -11.58 17.42
C LEU A 261 -10.00 -11.46 18.95
N ARG A 262 -11.21 -11.30 19.52
CA ARG A 262 -11.37 -11.30 20.97
C ARG A 262 -11.37 -12.72 21.51
N PRO A 263 -10.63 -13.02 22.59
CA PRO A 263 -10.61 -14.37 23.17
C PRO A 263 -12.00 -14.87 23.51
N ASN A 264 -12.37 -16.02 22.96
CA ASN A 264 -13.58 -16.71 23.38
C ASN A 264 -13.23 -17.64 24.57
N PRO A 265 -13.90 -17.51 25.74
CA PRO A 265 -13.58 -18.35 26.90
C PRO A 265 -13.90 -19.84 26.70
N ILE A 266 -14.65 -20.20 25.65
CA ILE A 266 -15.08 -21.56 25.35
C ILE A 266 -14.12 -22.26 24.37
N ILE A 267 -13.44 -21.50 23.51
CA ILE A 267 -12.62 -22.04 22.41
C ILE A 267 -11.15 -21.75 22.70
N GLU A 268 -10.29 -22.76 22.55
CA GLU A 268 -8.85 -22.56 22.64
C GLU A 268 -8.38 -21.53 21.62
N TRP A 269 -7.53 -20.58 22.05
CA TRP A 269 -7.11 -19.45 21.22
C TRP A 269 -6.47 -19.87 19.89
N ALA A 270 -5.66 -20.93 19.88
CA ALA A 270 -5.06 -21.45 18.66
C ALA A 270 -6.11 -21.94 17.65
N VAL A 271 -7.16 -22.60 18.14
CA VAL A 271 -8.29 -23.08 17.31
C VAL A 271 -9.09 -21.91 16.78
N GLN A 272 -9.34 -20.88 17.60
CA GLN A 272 -10.02 -19.67 17.17
C GLN A 272 -9.23 -18.96 16.06
N LEU A 273 -7.93 -18.74 16.24
CA LEU A 273 -7.08 -18.13 15.22
C LEU A 273 -7.07 -18.93 13.91
N GLN A 274 -7.04 -20.26 13.99
CA GLN A 274 -7.13 -21.12 12.81
C GLN A 274 -8.47 -20.94 12.08
N GLN A 275 -9.58 -20.79 12.79
CA GLN A 275 -10.89 -20.49 12.19
C GLN A 275 -10.88 -19.13 11.49
N VAL A 276 -10.26 -18.11 12.10
CA VAL A 276 -10.11 -16.78 11.51
C VAL A 276 -9.28 -16.84 10.23
N LEU A 277 -8.11 -17.50 10.25
CA LEU A 277 -7.25 -17.67 9.07
C LEU A 277 -7.94 -18.41 7.93
N THR A 278 -8.77 -19.42 8.27
CA THR A 278 -9.55 -20.17 7.27
C THR A 278 -10.64 -19.31 6.65
N ARG A 279 -11.28 -18.45 7.45
CA ARG A 279 -12.35 -17.56 7.01
C ARG A 279 -11.84 -16.34 6.24
N PHE A 280 -10.63 -15.88 6.55
CA PHE A 280 -10.02 -14.69 5.97
C PHE A 280 -8.61 -15.01 5.44
N PRO A 281 -8.49 -15.73 4.31
CA PRO A 281 -7.20 -16.14 3.79
C PRO A 281 -6.37 -14.93 3.34
N PHE A 282 -5.11 -14.87 3.80
CA PHE A 282 -4.20 -13.77 3.44
C PHE A 282 -3.97 -13.68 1.92
N LEU A 283 -3.82 -14.83 1.25
CA LEU A 283 -3.60 -14.90 -0.20
C LEU A 283 -4.70 -14.20 -1.00
N GLU A 284 -5.96 -14.39 -0.61
CA GLU A 284 -7.12 -13.77 -1.26
C GLU A 284 -7.16 -12.27 -0.99
N PHE A 285 -6.92 -11.87 0.27
CA PHE A 285 -6.84 -10.45 0.64
C PHE A 285 -5.76 -9.72 -0.17
N GLU A 286 -4.52 -10.22 -0.18
CA GLU A 286 -3.43 -9.57 -0.90
C GLU A 286 -3.75 -9.54 -2.41
N GLY A 287 -4.35 -10.59 -2.96
CA GLY A 287 -4.79 -10.61 -4.36
C GLY A 287 -5.83 -9.53 -4.70
N ARG A 288 -6.79 -9.27 -3.81
CA ARG A 288 -7.78 -8.19 -3.99
C ARG A 288 -7.13 -6.81 -3.92
N VAL A 289 -6.21 -6.59 -2.97
CA VAL A 289 -5.47 -5.33 -2.86
C VAL A 289 -4.62 -5.08 -4.11
N LEU A 290 -3.86 -6.08 -4.58
CA LEU A 290 -3.04 -5.97 -5.80
C LEU A 290 -3.90 -5.67 -7.03
N SER A 291 -5.05 -6.34 -7.16
CA SER A 291 -5.99 -6.10 -8.25
C SER A 291 -6.55 -4.68 -8.19
N LEU A 292 -6.90 -4.20 -7.00
CA LEU A 292 -7.42 -2.86 -6.80
C LEU A 292 -6.38 -1.79 -7.17
N LEU A 293 -5.14 -1.91 -6.67
CA LEU A 293 -4.04 -1.00 -7.02
C LEU A 293 -3.76 -1.01 -8.53
N SER A 294 -3.80 -2.19 -9.17
CA SER A 294 -3.58 -2.34 -10.61
C SER A 294 -4.69 -1.68 -11.42
N ASN A 295 -5.96 -1.89 -11.05
CA ASN A 295 -7.11 -1.32 -11.72
C ASN A 295 -7.12 0.20 -11.61
N THR A 296 -6.79 0.74 -10.44
CA THR A 296 -6.63 2.18 -10.22
C THR A 296 -5.53 2.77 -11.09
N LEU A 297 -4.37 2.10 -11.18
CA LEU A 297 -3.27 2.57 -12.01
C LEU A 297 -3.65 2.56 -13.51
N GLN A 298 -4.47 1.59 -13.93
CA GLN A 298 -4.92 1.44 -15.32
C GLN A 298 -6.05 2.40 -15.71
N SER A 299 -6.95 2.72 -14.78
CA SER A 299 -8.03 3.70 -15.01
C SER A 299 -7.51 5.13 -15.06
N GLY A 300 -6.43 5.41 -14.33
CA GLY A 300 -5.75 6.71 -14.35
C GLY A 300 -5.17 7.07 -15.72
N LYS A 301 -4.95 8.37 -15.95
CA LYS A 301 -4.28 8.85 -17.17
C LYS A 301 -2.87 8.27 -17.26
N GLN A 302 -2.62 7.49 -18.30
CA GLN A 302 -1.29 6.96 -18.59
C GLN A 302 -0.30 8.11 -18.84
N PRO A 303 0.97 7.98 -18.41
CA PRO A 303 2.00 8.95 -18.75
C PRO A 303 2.15 9.11 -20.26
N ILE A 304 2.38 10.33 -20.73
CA ILE A 304 2.52 10.63 -22.17
C ILE A 304 3.59 9.75 -22.81
N LEU A 305 4.73 9.54 -22.14
CA LEU A 305 5.81 8.72 -22.66
C LEU A 305 5.40 7.25 -22.81
N THR A 306 4.59 6.70 -21.89
CA THR A 306 4.02 5.34 -22.03
C THR A 306 3.08 5.25 -23.23
N GLN A 307 2.26 6.28 -23.44
CA GLN A 307 1.36 6.32 -24.60
C GLN A 307 2.17 6.32 -25.90
N LEU A 308 3.20 7.18 -25.99
CA LEU A 308 4.09 7.25 -27.16
C LEU A 308 4.81 5.93 -27.44
N GLU A 309 5.27 5.21 -26.41
CA GLU A 309 5.84 3.87 -26.57
C GLU A 309 4.83 2.87 -27.17
N SER A 310 3.56 2.97 -26.79
CA SER A 310 2.48 2.15 -27.35
C SER A 310 2.00 2.60 -28.74
N GLY A 311 2.55 3.69 -29.28
CA GLY A 311 2.12 4.28 -30.55
C GLY A 311 0.73 4.92 -30.50
N SER A 312 0.26 5.30 -29.30
CA SER A 312 -1.01 6.00 -29.09
C SER A 312 -0.77 7.33 -28.38
N LEU A 313 -1.61 8.33 -28.60
CA LEU A 313 -1.58 9.56 -27.80
C LEU A 313 -3.02 10.02 -27.58
N CYS A 314 -3.40 10.21 -26.32
CA CYS A 314 -4.75 10.62 -25.95
C CYS A 314 -5.11 11.94 -26.65
N GLY A 315 -6.29 11.96 -27.29
CA GLY A 315 -6.77 13.09 -28.09
C GLY A 315 -6.34 13.07 -29.56
N LEU A 316 -5.47 12.13 -29.98
CA LEU A 316 -5.06 11.95 -31.37
C LEU A 316 -5.50 10.58 -31.92
N THR A 317 -5.76 10.52 -33.21
CA THR A 317 -5.90 9.24 -33.94
C THR A 317 -4.53 8.58 -34.12
N VAL A 318 -4.50 7.25 -34.36
CA VAL A 318 -3.25 6.51 -34.63
C VAL A 318 -2.43 7.14 -35.77
N ALA A 319 -3.11 7.65 -36.82
CA ALA A 319 -2.44 8.33 -37.92
C ALA A 319 -1.78 9.65 -37.48
N GLN A 320 -2.50 10.45 -36.69
CA GLN A 320 -1.97 11.71 -36.15
C GLN A 320 -0.85 11.47 -35.13
N THR A 321 -0.94 10.44 -34.30
CA THR A 321 0.14 10.05 -33.38
C THR A 321 1.38 9.64 -34.16
N ARG A 322 1.23 8.86 -35.25
CA ARG A 322 2.36 8.46 -36.09
C ARG A 322 3.01 9.68 -36.77
N GLU A 323 2.20 10.56 -37.36
CA GLU A 323 2.71 11.80 -37.97
C GLU A 323 3.45 12.67 -36.93
N PHE A 324 2.91 12.77 -35.71
CA PHE A 324 3.57 13.45 -34.60
C PHE A 324 4.92 12.81 -34.27
N MET A 325 4.95 11.49 -34.06
CA MET A 325 6.17 10.73 -33.74
C MET A 325 7.24 10.88 -34.82
N ASP A 326 6.85 10.80 -36.10
CA ASP A 326 7.76 11.00 -37.24
C ASP A 326 8.35 12.42 -37.23
N ARG A 327 7.53 13.43 -36.92
CA ARG A 327 7.98 14.83 -36.83
C ARG A 327 8.95 15.08 -35.68
N VAL A 328 8.79 14.41 -34.54
CA VAL A 328 9.67 14.53 -33.37
C VAL A 328 10.81 13.50 -33.36
N GLY A 329 10.96 12.70 -34.42
CA GLY A 329 12.04 11.73 -34.56
C GLY A 329 11.95 10.48 -33.68
N ILE A 330 10.77 10.19 -33.11
CA ILE A 330 10.54 9.00 -32.29
C ILE A 330 10.13 7.84 -33.20
N ARG A 331 10.88 6.73 -33.19
CA ARG A 331 10.53 5.52 -33.94
C ARG A 331 9.90 4.48 -33.00
N PRO A 332 8.70 3.94 -33.27
CA PRO A 332 8.13 2.88 -32.47
C PRO A 332 9.01 1.63 -32.53
N ARG A 333 9.22 0.98 -31.38
CA ARG A 333 9.78 -0.37 -31.34
C ARG A 333 8.62 -1.36 -31.53
N PHE A 334 8.46 -1.86 -32.75
CA PHE A 334 7.58 -3.00 -33.03
C PHE A 334 8.29 -4.32 -32.79
#